data_AF-A0A847L4H2-F1
#
_entry.id   AF-A0A847L4H2-F1
#
_cell.length_a   1.000
_cell.length_b   1.000
_cell.length_c   1.000
_cell.angle_alpha   90.00
_cell.angle_beta   90.00
_cell.angle_gamma   90.00
#
_symmetry.space_group_name_H-M   'P 1'
#
loop_
_entity.id
_entity.type
_entity.pdbx_description
1 polymer ?
#
loop_
_entity_poly.entity_id
_entity_poly.type
_entity_poly.pdbx_seq_one_letter_code
_entity_poly.pdbx_strand_id
1 'polypeptide(L)' 'MSNSENSGCFGVLTIVIYALAWIGTGIIAWNWVKPNSFGRAILFILAWSILGYITQIIGGLIIAGIAKLME' A
#
# COMPACT_ATOMS: atom_id res chain seq x y z
N MET A 1 2.58 -11.50 -33.26
CA MET A 1 1.92 -11.97 -32.03
C MET A 1 2.99 -12.39 -31.02
N SER A 2 3.32 -11.51 -30.09
CA SER A 2 3.89 -11.79 -28.76
C SER A 2 4.02 -10.43 -28.05
N ASN A 3 3.76 -10.37 -26.75
CA ASN A 3 3.85 -9.20 -25.83
C ASN A 3 2.55 -8.51 -25.43
N SER A 4 1.37 -9.10 -25.65
CA SER A 4 0.11 -8.63 -25.06
C SER A 4 -0.21 -9.19 -23.67
N GLU A 5 0.65 -10.05 -23.11
CA GLU A 5 0.41 -10.71 -21.81
C GLU A 5 1.15 -10.04 -20.62
N ASN A 6 2.21 -9.27 -20.88
CA ASN A 6 3.07 -8.72 -19.82
C ASN A 6 2.41 -7.55 -19.06
N SER A 7 1.54 -6.77 -19.72
CA SER A 7 0.82 -5.67 -19.09
C SER A 7 -0.22 -6.14 -18.08
N GLY A 8 -0.88 -7.27 -18.35
CA GLY A 8 -1.86 -7.88 -17.44
C GLY A 8 -1.20 -8.42 -16.17
N CYS A 9 -0.06 -9.11 -16.31
CA CYS A 9 0.70 -9.62 -15.16
C CYS A 9 1.20 -8.49 -14.25
N PHE A 10 1.69 -7.40 -14.83
CA PHE A 10 2.18 -6.24 -14.06
C PHE A 10 1.04 -5.52 -13.33
N GLY A 11 -0.15 -5.45 -13.93
CA GLY A 11 -1.36 -4.91 -13.29
C GLY A 11 -1.84 -5.77 -12.10
N VAL A 12 -1.83 -7.09 -12.24
CA VAL A 12 -2.18 -7.99 -11.13
C VAL A 12 -1.14 -7.90 -10.01
N LEU A 13 0.15 -7.85 -10.34
CA LEU A 13 1.23 -7.73 -9.37
C LEU A 13 1.13 -6.43 -8.55
N THR A 14 0.83 -5.31 -9.21
CA THR A 14 0.67 -4.02 -8.52
C THR A 14 -0.53 -4.02 -7.57
N ILE A 15 -1.66 -4.63 -7.93
CA ILE A 15 -2.81 -4.78 -7.03
C ILE A 15 -2.45 -5.62 -5.79
N VAL A 16 -1.74 -6.73 -5.97
CA VAL A 16 -1.31 -7.60 -4.86
C VAL A 16 -0.34 -6.87 -3.94
N ILE A 17 0.66 -6.17 -4.49
CA ILE A 17 1.61 -5.36 -3.71
C ILE A 17 0.85 -4.28 -2.93
N TYR A 18 -0.15 -3.66 -3.54
CA TYR A 18 -0.95 -2.64 -2.89
C TYR A 18 -1.78 -3.19 -1.72
N ALA A 19 -2.42 -4.35 -1.91
CA ALA A 19 -3.18 -5.03 -0.86
C ALA A 19 -2.27 -5.44 0.31
N LEU A 20 -1.10 -6.00 0.02
CA LEU A 20 -0.11 -6.36 1.03
C LEU A 20 0.43 -5.13 1.78
N ALA A 21 0.67 -4.03 1.07
CA ALA A 21 1.10 -2.77 1.67
C ALA A 21 0.02 -2.18 2.60
N TRP A 22 -1.26 -2.28 2.23
CA TRP A 22 -2.38 -1.86 3.07
C TRP A 22 -2.51 -2.69 4.35
N ILE A 23 -2.34 -4.00 4.26
CA ILE A 23 -2.32 -4.90 5.43
C ILE A 23 -1.09 -4.62 6.30
N GLY A 24 0.08 -4.44 5.68
CA GLY A 24 1.33 -4.13 6.37
C GLY A 24 1.26 -2.82 7.17
N THR A 25 0.68 -1.77 6.60
CA THR A 25 0.46 -0.51 7.32
C THR A 25 -0.49 -0.67 8.49
N GLY A 26 -1.51 -1.52 8.36
CA GLY A 26 -2.42 -1.86 9.46
C GLY A 26 -1.70 -2.55 10.61
N ILE A 27 -0.80 -3.50 10.32
CA ILE A 27 0.01 -4.18 11.35
C ILE A 27 0.95 -3.19 12.05
N ILE A 28 1.60 -2.30 11.29
CA ILE A 28 2.49 -1.27 11.86
C ILE A 28 1.70 -0.31 12.74
N ALA A 29 0.55 0.17 12.26
CA ALA A 29 -0.35 1.03 13.01
C ALA A 29 -0.87 0.34 14.28
N TRP A 30 -1.10 -0.97 14.25
CA TRP A 30 -1.55 -1.76 15.40
C TRP A 30 -0.46 -1.89 16.45
N ASN A 31 0.80 -2.04 16.03
CA ASN A 31 1.96 -2.03 16.92
C ASN A 31 2.20 -0.65 17.55
N TRP A 32 1.97 0.43 16.81
CA TRP A 32 2.09 1.81 17.32
C TRP A 32 0.96 2.19 18.26
N VAL A 33 -0.28 1.94 17.86
CA VAL A 33 -1.48 2.29 18.61
C VAL A 33 -2.24 1.00 18.91
N LYS A 34 -1.84 0.32 19.99
CA LYS A 34 -2.53 -0.89 20.46
C LYS A 34 -3.98 -0.52 20.83
N PRO A 35 -5.00 -1.00 20.09
CA PRO A 35 -6.39 -0.60 20.30
C PRO A 35 -6.99 -1.42 21.46
N ASN A 36 -6.57 -1.14 22.69
CA ASN A 36 -7.06 -1.81 23.90
C ASN A 36 -8.25 -1.10 24.57
N SER A 37 -8.72 -0.01 23.98
CA SER A 37 -9.86 0.80 24.45
C SER A 37 -10.48 1.53 23.26
N PHE A 38 -11.74 1.96 23.39
CA PHE A 38 -12.47 2.64 22.31
C PHE A 38 -11.73 3.89 21.79
N GLY A 39 -11.20 4.73 22.69
CA GLY A 39 -10.42 5.91 22.30
C GLY A 39 -9.15 5.57 21.53
N ARG A 40 -8.46 4.49 21.90
CA ARG A 40 -7.28 4.01 21.16
C ARG A 40 -7.65 3.35 19.83
N ALA A 41 -8.83 2.74 19.71
CA ALA A 41 -9.33 2.25 18.42
C ALA A 41 -9.56 3.41 17.42
N ILE A 42 -10.10 4.54 17.88
CA ILE A 42 -10.23 5.75 17.05
C ILE A 42 -8.85 6.26 16.63
N LEU A 43 -7.90 6.35 17.56
CA LEU A 43 -6.52 6.75 17.24
C LEU A 43 -5.83 5.78 16.29
N PHE A 44 -6.10 4.48 16.39
CA PHE A 44 -5.60 3.47 15.47
C PHE A 44 -6.15 3.69 14.06
N ILE A 45 -7.47 3.94 13.90
CA ILE A 45 -8.07 4.23 12.59
C ILE A 45 -7.49 5.51 11.99
N LEU A 46 -7.29 6.56 12.79
CA LEU A 46 -6.65 7.80 12.34
C LEU A 46 -5.19 7.56 11.92
N ALA A 47 -4.40 6.87 12.74
CA ALA A 47 -3.01 6.55 12.42
C ALA A 47 -2.90 5.65 11.17
N TRP A 48 -3.74 4.63 11.06
CA TRP A 48 -3.77 3.74 9.90
C TRP A 48 -4.18 4.48 8.63
N SER A 49 -5.14 5.41 8.70
CA SER A 49 -5.53 6.25 7.55
C SER A 49 -4.37 7.12 7.06
N ILE A 50 -3.60 7.71 7.99
CA ILE A 50 -2.41 8.51 7.66
C ILE A 50 -1.30 7.64 7.06
N LEU A 51 -0.98 6.51 7.68
CA LEU A 51 0.03 5.57 7.16
C LEU A 51 -0.38 5.01 5.80
N GLY A 52 -1.67 4.72 5.62
CA GLY A 52 -2.25 4.31 4.35
C GLY A 52 -1.98 5.35 3.27
N TYR A 53 -2.34 6.62 3.51
CA TYR A 53 -2.10 7.71 2.56
C TYR A 53 -0.63 7.88 2.19
N ILE A 54 0.27 7.83 3.17
CA ILE A 54 1.72 7.89 2.93
C ILE A 54 2.17 6.73 2.05
N THR A 55 1.69 5.52 2.32
CA THR A 55 2.05 4.31 1.57
C THR A 55 1.51 4.35 0.15
N GLN A 56 0.33 4.94 -0.09
CA GLN A 56 -0.19 5.16 -1.44
C GLN A 56 0.68 6.14 -2.23
N ILE A 57 1.12 7.25 -1.62
CA ILE A 57 2.01 8.22 -2.27
C ILE A 57 3.35 7.56 -2.62
N ILE A 58 3.97 6.86 -1.66
CA ILE A 58 5.25 6.19 -1.87
C ILE A 58 5.11 5.09 -2.92
N GLY A 59 4.07 4.26 -2.84
CA GLY A 59 3.79 3.22 -3.83
C GLY A 59 3.58 3.80 -5.24
N GLY A 60 2.85 4.90 -5.36
CA GLY A 60 2.66 5.60 -6.63
C GLY A 60 3.97 6.15 -7.20
N LEU A 61 4.83 6.74 -6.36
CA LEU A 61 6.16 7.22 -6.77
C LEU A 61 7.07 6.07 -7.22
N ILE A 62 7.04 4.93 -6.53
CA ILE A 62 7.84 3.75 -6.90
C ILE A 62 7.38 3.22 -8.26
N ILE A 63 6.06 3.05 -8.46
CA ILE A 63 5.51 2.56 -9.73
C ILE A 63 5.83 3.53 -10.87
N ALA A 64 5.67 4.84 -10.65
CA ALA A 64 6.01 5.86 -11.64
C ALA A 64 7.51 5.89 -11.96
N GLY A 65 8.37 5.70 -10.96
CA GLY A 65 9.82 5.59 -11.14
C GLY A 65 10.21 4.35 -11.94
N ILE A 66 9.62 3.19 -11.63
CA ILE A 66 9.84 1.95 -12.41
C ILE A 66 9.34 2.12 -13.84
N ALA A 67 8.16 2.72 -14.05
CA ALA A 67 7.63 2.99 -15.38
C ALA A 67 8.61 3.84 -16.20
N LYS A 68 9.21 4.89 -15.60
CA LYS A 68 10.22 5.71 -16.27
C LYS A 68 11.56 5.01 -16.54
N LEU A 69 11.90 3.97 -15.80
CA LEU A 69 13.11 3.17 -16.05
C LEU A 69 12.91 2.12 -17.16
N MET A 70 11.66 1.86 -17.56
CA MET A 70 11.30 0.92 -18.62
C MET A 70 11.04 1.60 -19.97
N GLU A 71 10.96 2.93 -20.02
CA GLU A 71 11.09 3.74 -21.25
C GLU A 71 12.55 3.84 -21.70
#